data_AF-X0VLU8-F1
#
_entry.id   AF-X0VLU8-F1
#
_cell.length_a   1.000
_cell.length_b   1.000
_cell.length_c   1.000
_cell.angle_alpha   90.00
_cell.angle_beta   90.00
_cell.angle_gamma   90.00
#
_symmetry.space_group_name_H-M   'P 1'
#
loop_
_entity.id
_entity.type
_entity.pdbx_description
1 polymer ?
#
loop_
_entity_poly.entity_id
_entity_poly.type
_entity_poly.pdbx_seq_one_letter_code
_entity_poly.pdbx_strand_id
1 'polypeptide(L)'
;LFCEGCISGPFAGDQGNTVALKQKVADFARQGIARYRDSSLADYEDVDLSRGFADCHVETAQPTEDEIRAILAQTDKVKPEDELNCGACGYPTCREKAVAVYNGLAESEMCLPYLIDKLERTISDLNDSRRDLLQAEEQLMHSEKLASMGQLAAGVAHEINNPLGTVLIYAHMMLKALPRDDVRREDLEMITREADRCRNIVRGLLDFSRQSKLNDELTDVNEVLRGTLDLMEKQGDFERIEVQIDLGEEVPKTLLDPEQMRQV
;
A
#
# COMPACT_ATOMS: atom_id res chain seq x y z
N LEU A 1 -44.88 31.77 3.45
CA LEU A 1 -43.95 31.51 4.58
C LEU A 1 -42.60 30.94 4.14
N PHE A 2 -42.20 31.07 2.86
CA PHE A 2 -40.84 30.73 2.43
C PHE A 2 -40.15 32.01 1.97
N CYS A 3 -39.18 32.46 2.76
CA CYS A 3 -38.24 33.50 2.37
C CYS A 3 -37.23 32.84 1.40
N GLU A 4 -37.17 33.29 0.14
CA GLU A 4 -36.23 32.77 -0.88
C GLU A 4 -34.77 33.24 -0.67
N GLY A 5 -34.39 33.44 0.60
CA GLY A 5 -33.07 33.90 1.01
C GLY A 5 -32.82 35.39 0.78
N CYS A 6 -31.85 35.93 1.51
CA CYS A 6 -31.33 37.28 1.26
C CYS A 6 -30.43 37.26 0.02
N ILE A 7 -30.24 38.42 -0.62
CA ILE A 7 -29.46 38.60 -1.86
C ILE A 7 -28.03 38.03 -1.85
N SER A 8 -27.45 37.87 -0.66
CA SER A 8 -26.14 37.24 -0.41
C SER A 8 -26.20 36.20 0.71
N GLY A 9 -27.40 35.70 1.02
CA GLY A 9 -27.60 34.72 2.08
C GLY A 9 -27.29 33.30 1.59
N PRO A 10 -26.99 32.36 2.52
CA PRO A 10 -26.68 30.96 2.18
C PRO A 10 -27.85 30.19 1.53
N PHE A 11 -29.03 30.81 1.47
CA PHE A 11 -30.26 30.25 0.89
C PHE A 11 -30.76 31.04 -0.32
N ALA A 12 -29.88 31.83 -0.97
CA ALA A 12 -30.20 32.44 -2.26
C ALA A 12 -30.38 31.30 -3.28
N GLY A 13 -31.63 30.98 -3.63
CA GLY A 13 -31.95 29.92 -4.57
C GLY A 13 -31.37 30.17 -5.97
N ASP A 14 -31.72 29.30 -6.92
CA ASP A 14 -31.17 29.22 -8.29
C ASP A 14 -31.52 30.40 -9.23
N GLN A 15 -31.86 31.57 -8.68
CA GLN A 15 -32.39 32.74 -9.42
C GLN A 15 -31.32 33.64 -10.07
N GLY A 16 -30.11 33.11 -10.26
CA GLY A 16 -29.00 33.73 -10.99
C GLY A 16 -27.85 34.23 -10.13
N ASN A 17 -26.73 34.58 -10.77
CA ASN A 17 -25.52 35.08 -10.11
C ASN A 17 -25.79 36.37 -9.32
N THR A 18 -25.10 36.58 -8.20
CA THR A 18 -25.22 37.69 -7.25
C THR A 18 -25.28 39.08 -7.92
N VAL A 19 -24.58 39.25 -9.04
CA VAL A 19 -24.60 40.50 -9.83
C VAL A 19 -25.97 40.75 -10.46
N ALA A 20 -26.61 39.74 -11.03
CA ALA A 20 -27.93 39.86 -11.63
C ALA A 20 -29.01 40.14 -10.58
N LEU A 21 -28.90 39.53 -9.40
CA LEU A 21 -29.79 39.80 -8.27
C LEU A 21 -29.63 41.25 -7.76
N LYS A 22 -28.38 41.74 -7.63
CA LYS A 22 -28.11 43.16 -7.27
C LYS A 22 -28.71 44.13 -8.29
N GLN A 23 -28.61 43.80 -9.57
CA GLN A 23 -29.19 44.64 -10.62
C GLN A 23 -30.71 44.68 -10.53
N LYS A 24 -31.38 43.53 -10.31
CA LYS A 24 -32.83 43.47 -10.09
C LYS A 24 -33.27 44.33 -8.90
N VAL A 25 -32.55 44.27 -7.78
CA VAL A 25 -32.86 45.10 -6.60
C VAL A 25 -32.64 46.59 -6.87
N ALA A 26 -31.56 46.94 -7.58
CA ALA A 26 -31.29 48.33 -7.95
C ALA A 26 -32.33 48.87 -8.94
N ASP A 27 -32.78 48.05 -9.88
CA ASP A 27 -33.82 48.40 -10.85
C ASP A 27 -35.19 48.51 -10.15
N PHE A 28 -35.51 47.63 -9.21
CA PHE A 28 -36.71 47.72 -8.35
C PHE A 28 -36.70 49.02 -7.52
N ALA A 29 -35.58 49.34 -6.87
CA ALA A 29 -35.43 50.57 -6.09
C ALA A 29 -35.59 51.83 -6.96
N ARG A 30 -35.02 51.81 -8.18
CA ARG A 30 -35.15 52.90 -9.17
C ARG A 30 -36.56 53.03 -9.75
N GLN A 31 -37.29 51.92 -9.92
CA GLN A 31 -38.67 51.91 -10.43
C GLN A 31 -39.71 52.40 -9.40
N GLY A 32 -39.30 52.60 -8.16
CA GLY A 32 -39.96 53.54 -7.26
C GLY A 32 -40.19 52.99 -5.86
N ILE A 33 -39.22 53.20 -4.97
CA ILE A 33 -39.47 53.28 -3.52
C ILE A 33 -40.58 54.30 -3.21
N ALA A 34 -40.75 55.32 -4.06
CA ALA A 34 -41.81 56.32 -3.95
C ALA A 34 -43.24 55.77 -4.17
N ARG A 35 -43.41 54.63 -4.88
CA ARG A 35 -44.74 54.02 -5.12
C ARG A 35 -45.28 53.24 -3.91
N TYR A 36 -44.40 52.85 -3.01
CA TYR A 36 -44.70 52.17 -1.74
C TYR A 36 -44.54 53.13 -0.55
N ARG A 37 -44.96 54.40 -0.69
CA ARG A 37 -45.43 55.13 0.50
C ARG A 37 -46.78 54.55 0.86
N ASP A 38 -46.73 53.40 1.52
CA ASP A 38 -47.91 52.78 2.08
C ASP A 38 -48.48 53.76 3.13
N SER A 39 -49.71 54.23 2.92
CA SER A 39 -50.39 55.11 3.86
C SER A 39 -50.67 54.42 5.20
N SER A 40 -50.52 53.09 5.26
CA SER A 40 -50.60 52.30 6.49
C SER A 40 -49.47 52.58 7.48
N LEU A 41 -48.38 53.25 7.08
CA LEU A 41 -47.33 53.69 8.02
C LEU A 41 -47.87 54.62 9.12
N ALA A 42 -48.93 55.38 8.82
CA ALA A 42 -49.65 56.19 9.80
C ALA A 42 -50.32 55.33 10.89
N ASP A 43 -50.76 54.12 10.55
CA ASP A 43 -51.39 53.18 11.50
C ASP A 43 -50.38 52.60 12.50
N TYR A 44 -49.08 52.80 12.26
CA TYR A 44 -47.98 52.34 13.11
C TYR A 44 -47.15 53.50 13.67
N GLU A 45 -47.66 54.75 13.64
CA GLU A 45 -46.96 55.92 14.23
C GLU A 45 -46.69 55.72 15.74
N ASP A 46 -47.53 54.95 16.43
CA ASP A 46 -47.39 54.65 17.86
C ASP A 46 -46.51 53.42 18.16
N VAL A 47 -45.92 52.77 17.14
CA VAL A 47 -45.02 51.63 17.35
C VAL A 47 -43.67 52.15 17.84
N ASP A 48 -43.38 51.89 19.12
CA ASP A 48 -42.08 52.17 19.70
C ASP A 48 -41.02 51.23 19.12
N LEU A 49 -40.24 51.74 18.18
CA LEU A 49 -39.08 51.05 17.60
C LEU A 49 -37.82 51.20 18.47
N SER A 50 -37.93 51.82 19.64
CA SER A 50 -36.81 51.91 20.56
C SER A 50 -36.45 50.52 21.08
N ARG A 51 -35.14 50.27 21.14
CA ARG A 51 -34.58 49.06 21.74
C ARG A 51 -33.50 49.49 22.70
N GLY A 52 -33.67 49.11 23.96
CA GLY A 52 -32.60 49.20 24.95
C GLY A 52 -31.58 48.08 24.75
N PHE A 53 -30.32 48.42 24.88
CA PHE A 53 -29.25 47.44 25.06
C PHE A 53 -28.74 47.60 26.50
N ALA A 54 -28.80 46.53 27.26
CA ALA A 54 -28.08 46.43 28.51
C ALA A 54 -26.77 45.70 28.22
N ASP A 55 -25.70 46.12 28.90
CA ASP A 55 -24.45 45.39 28.87
C ASP A 55 -24.68 44.02 29.55
N CYS A 56 -24.74 42.97 28.73
CA CYS A 56 -24.84 41.59 29.18
C CYS A 56 -23.45 40.94 29.20
N HIS A 57 -22.41 41.69 29.59
CA HIS A 57 -21.06 41.14 29.73
C HIS A 57 -21.07 39.91 30.63
N VAL A 58 -20.56 38.80 30.10
CA VAL A 58 -20.36 37.56 30.85
C VAL A 58 -18.88 37.49 31.20
N GLU A 59 -18.56 37.55 32.50
CA GLU A 59 -17.20 37.25 32.96
C GLU A 59 -16.88 35.77 32.67
N THR A 60 -15.88 35.55 31.84
CA THR A 60 -15.37 34.20 31.53
C THR A 60 -14.25 33.85 32.50
N ALA A 61 -14.14 32.57 32.85
CA ALA A 61 -13.04 32.10 33.66
C ALA A 61 -11.73 32.17 32.85
N GLN A 62 -10.67 32.70 33.47
CA GLN A 62 -9.34 32.72 32.88
C GLN A 62 -8.61 31.42 33.23
N PRO A 63 -8.33 30.55 32.24
CA PRO A 63 -7.57 29.33 32.48
C PRO A 63 -6.13 29.63 32.88
N THR A 64 -5.53 28.70 33.59
CA THR A 64 -4.10 28.65 33.87
C THR A 64 -3.29 28.37 32.59
N GLU A 65 -2.00 28.70 32.61
CA GLU A 65 -1.11 28.47 31.46
C GLU A 65 -0.99 26.98 31.10
N ASP A 66 -1.05 26.10 32.10
CA ASP A 66 -1.02 24.65 31.88
C ASP A 66 -2.30 24.15 31.19
N GLU A 67 -3.47 24.72 31.52
CA GLU A 67 -4.73 24.40 30.85
C GLU A 67 -4.75 24.88 29.40
N ILE A 68 -4.21 26.08 29.12
CA ILE A 68 -4.07 26.59 27.76
C ILE A 68 -3.18 25.67 26.93
N ARG A 69 -2.03 25.27 27.47
CA ARG A 69 -1.10 24.34 26.79
C ARG A 69 -1.73 22.98 26.55
N ALA A 70 -2.48 22.45 27.51
CA ALA A 70 -3.18 21.18 27.36
C ALA A 70 -4.18 21.21 26.20
N ILE A 71 -4.90 22.33 26.01
CA ILE A 71 -5.85 22.49 24.89
C ILE A 71 -5.10 22.65 23.56
N LEU A 72 -4.05 23.46 23.51
CA LEU A 72 -3.25 23.66 22.29
C LEU A 72 -2.59 22.35 21.81
N ALA A 73 -2.13 21.53 22.76
CA ALA A 73 -1.55 20.21 22.49
C ALA A 73 -2.53 19.25 21.81
N GLN A 74 -3.85 19.39 21.99
CA GLN A 74 -4.84 18.57 21.27
C GLN A 74 -4.86 18.85 19.76
N THR A 75 -4.36 20.02 19.35
CA THR A 75 -4.25 20.43 17.94
C THR A 75 -2.80 20.42 17.44
N ASP A 76 -1.93 19.64 18.10
CA ASP A 76 -0.49 19.54 17.82
C ASP A 76 0.28 20.88 17.83
N LYS A 77 -0.23 21.88 18.56
CA LYS A 77 0.43 23.18 18.76
C LYS A 77 1.20 23.17 20.07
N VAL A 78 2.46 22.78 19.99
CA VAL A 78 3.29 22.53 21.18
C VAL A 78 4.38 23.58 21.35
N LYS A 79 4.74 24.29 20.28
CA LYS A 79 5.77 25.33 20.30
C LYS A 79 5.13 26.72 20.28
N PRO A 80 5.79 27.73 20.88
CA PRO A 80 5.35 29.13 20.78
C PRO A 80 5.20 29.61 19.33
N GLU A 81 5.99 29.05 18.41
CA GLU A 81 5.94 29.32 16.97
C GLU A 81 4.62 28.86 16.31
N ASP A 82 3.93 27.88 16.90
CA ASP A 82 2.67 27.32 16.39
C ASP A 82 1.45 28.18 16.78
N GLU A 83 1.63 29.15 17.67
CA GLU A 83 0.56 29.98 18.23
C GLU A 83 0.19 31.19 17.35
N LEU A 84 0.64 31.21 16.10
CA LEU A 84 0.42 32.31 15.15
C LEU A 84 -1.05 32.40 14.69
N ASN A 85 -1.48 33.62 14.34
CA ASN A 85 -2.79 33.85 13.78
C ASN A 85 -2.83 33.42 12.30
N CYS A 86 -3.35 32.22 12.05
CA CYS A 86 -3.57 31.69 10.70
C CYS A 86 -4.85 32.22 10.01
N GLY A 87 -5.67 33.02 10.69
CA GLY A 87 -6.92 33.61 10.16
C GLY A 87 -8.08 32.63 9.96
N ALA A 88 -7.90 31.33 10.15
CA ALA A 88 -8.87 30.31 9.76
C ALA A 88 -10.11 30.21 10.68
N CYS A 89 -9.97 30.50 11.98
CA CYS A 89 -11.03 30.31 12.98
C CYS A 89 -11.64 31.62 13.50
N GLY A 90 -11.19 32.78 13.00
CA GLY A 90 -11.68 34.09 13.42
C GLY A 90 -11.15 34.60 14.78
N TYR A 91 -10.44 33.77 15.55
CA TYR A 91 -9.77 34.21 16.78
C TYR A 91 -8.47 34.98 16.48
N PRO A 92 -8.18 36.08 17.18
CA PRO A 92 -6.95 36.85 17.02
C PRO A 92 -5.67 36.06 17.31
N THR A 93 -5.72 35.07 18.20
CA THR A 93 -4.59 34.18 18.51
C THR A 93 -5.06 32.75 18.81
N CYS A 94 -4.15 31.78 18.69
CA CYS A 94 -4.45 30.40 19.09
C CYS A 94 -4.73 30.29 20.60
N ARG A 95 -4.11 31.16 21.41
CA ARG A 95 -4.37 31.25 22.86
C ARG A 95 -5.79 31.70 23.16
N GLU A 96 -6.30 32.71 22.47
CA GLU A 96 -7.68 33.16 22.65
C GLU A 96 -8.68 32.08 22.24
N LYS A 97 -8.38 31.33 21.17
CA LYS A 97 -9.16 30.13 20.84
C LYS A 97 -9.13 29.12 21.99
N ALA A 98 -7.97 28.85 22.59
CA ALA A 98 -7.85 27.91 23.71
C ALA A 98 -8.65 28.37 24.94
N VAL A 99 -8.68 29.67 25.25
CA VAL A 99 -9.52 30.24 26.30
C VAL A 99 -11.01 30.04 26.00
N ALA A 100 -11.43 30.23 24.74
CA ALA A 100 -12.80 29.98 24.32
C ALA A 100 -13.17 28.48 24.44
N VAL A 101 -12.25 27.58 24.10
CA VAL A 101 -12.44 26.12 24.28
C VAL A 101 -12.57 25.76 25.75
N TYR A 102 -11.74 26.33 26.62
CA TYR A 102 -11.81 26.11 28.07
C TYR A 102 -13.18 26.51 28.64
N ASN A 103 -13.73 27.63 28.16
CA ASN A 103 -15.04 28.12 28.58
C ASN A 103 -16.23 27.43 27.88
N GLY A 104 -15.99 26.41 27.04
CA GLY A 104 -17.03 25.71 26.29
C GLY A 104 -17.71 26.53 25.19
N LEU A 105 -17.07 27.63 24.76
CA LEU A 105 -17.56 28.52 23.69
C LEU A 105 -17.06 28.10 22.30
N ALA A 106 -16.05 27.23 22.24
CA ALA A 106 -15.49 26.70 21.00
C ALA A 106 -15.07 25.24 21.17
N GLU A 107 -15.01 24.50 20.06
CA GLU A 107 -14.45 23.15 20.05
C GLU A 107 -12.96 23.18 19.67
N SER A 108 -12.16 22.32 20.31
CA SER A 108 -10.73 22.20 20.00
C SER A 108 -10.51 21.82 18.54
N GLU A 109 -11.37 20.95 17.99
CA GLU A 109 -11.28 20.44 16.62
C GLU A 109 -11.58 21.46 15.52
N MET A 110 -12.12 22.65 15.82
CA MET A 110 -12.35 23.72 14.82
C MET A 110 -11.05 24.38 14.30
N CYS A 111 -9.90 23.70 14.39
CA CYS A 111 -8.65 24.13 13.78
C CYS A 111 -8.50 23.53 12.38
N LEU A 112 -9.02 24.23 11.37
CA LEU A 112 -8.97 23.75 9.98
C LEU A 112 -7.56 23.34 9.50
N PRO A 113 -6.47 24.09 9.78
CA PRO A 113 -5.13 23.68 9.36
C PRO A 113 -4.66 22.35 9.98
N TYR A 114 -4.97 22.12 11.25
CA TYR A 114 -4.66 20.87 11.95
C TYR A 114 -5.45 19.70 11.36
N LEU A 115 -6.74 19.90 11.08
CA LEU A 115 -7.57 18.86 10.46
C LEU A 115 -7.06 18.47 9.08
N ILE A 116 -6.59 19.43 8.28
CA ILE A 116 -6.01 19.15 6.96
C ILE A 116 -4.71 18.35 7.10
N ASP A 117 -3.77 18.78 7.95
CA ASP A 117 -2.52 18.05 8.18
C ASP A 117 -2.77 16.63 8.70
N LYS A 118 -3.72 16.48 9.64
CA LYS A 118 -4.12 15.18 10.18
C LYS A 118 -4.74 14.27 9.10
N LEU A 119 -5.59 14.82 8.24
CA LEU A 119 -6.18 14.08 7.12
C LEU A 119 -5.09 13.62 6.14
N GLU A 120 -4.16 14.49 5.78
CA GLU A 120 -3.05 14.18 4.87
C GLU A 120 -2.18 13.05 5.42
N ARG A 121 -1.80 13.11 6.71
CA ARG A 121 -1.06 12.03 7.38
C ARG A 121 -1.83 10.71 7.38
N THR A 122 -3.09 10.75 7.79
CA THR A 122 -3.95 9.55 7.85
C THR A 122 -4.12 8.90 6.48
N ILE A 123 -4.26 9.70 5.42
CA ILE A 123 -4.34 9.21 4.04
C ILE A 123 -3.01 8.57 3.63
N SER A 124 -1.87 9.17 3.99
CA SER A 124 -0.54 8.61 3.73
C SER A 124 -0.39 7.24 4.40
N ASP A 125 -0.67 7.14 5.70
CA ASP A 125 -0.55 5.92 6.48
C ASP A 125 -1.46 4.79 5.94
N LEU A 126 -2.68 5.15 5.52
CA LEU A 126 -3.62 4.20 4.92
C LEU A 126 -3.12 3.69 3.56
N ASN A 127 -2.54 4.56 2.73
CA ASN A 127 -1.99 4.18 1.44
C ASN A 127 -0.78 3.26 1.58
N ASP A 128 0.09 3.53 2.56
CA ASP A 128 1.24 2.67 2.84
C ASP A 128 0.80 1.30 3.36
N SER A 129 -0.13 1.28 4.33
CA SER A 129 -0.72 0.02 4.83
C SER A 129 -1.39 -0.80 3.72
N ARG A 130 -2.06 -0.13 2.77
CA ARG A 130 -2.67 -0.78 1.60
C ARG A 130 -1.62 -1.37 0.66
N ARG A 131 -0.50 -0.68 0.46
CA ARG A 131 0.60 -1.17 -0.38
C ARG A 131 1.18 -2.44 0.20
N ASP A 132 1.44 -2.45 1.50
CA ASP A 132 1.99 -3.61 2.21
C ASP A 132 1.04 -4.82 2.15
N LEU A 133 -0.27 -4.57 2.32
CA LEU A 133 -1.28 -5.62 2.19
C LEU A 133 -1.29 -6.24 0.78
N LEU A 134 -1.26 -5.42 -0.27
CA LEU A 134 -1.26 -5.91 -1.65
C LEU A 134 0.00 -6.73 -1.96
N GLN A 135 1.16 -6.32 -1.44
CA GLN A 135 2.40 -7.09 -1.59
C GLN A 135 2.32 -8.43 -0.86
N ALA A 136 1.77 -8.45 0.36
CA ALA A 136 1.58 -9.69 1.12
C ALA A 136 0.59 -10.64 0.43
N GLU A 137 -0.53 -10.13 -0.11
CA GLU A 137 -1.49 -10.92 -0.87
C GLU A 137 -0.86 -11.53 -2.14
N GLU A 138 -0.07 -10.76 -2.88
CA GLU A 138 0.64 -11.26 -4.07
C GLU A 138 1.63 -12.38 -3.71
N GLN A 139 2.41 -12.20 -2.63
CA GLN A 139 3.31 -13.23 -2.13
C GLN A 139 2.57 -14.49 -1.68
N LEU A 140 1.43 -14.35 -1.01
CA LEU A 140 0.60 -15.47 -0.59
C LEU A 140 0.02 -16.22 -1.79
N MET A 141 -0.54 -15.52 -2.78
CA MET A 141 -1.05 -16.14 -4.01
C MET A 141 0.06 -16.88 -4.76
N HIS A 142 1.26 -16.30 -4.83
CA HIS A 142 2.41 -16.96 -5.46
C HIS A 142 2.81 -18.23 -4.71
N SER A 143 2.89 -18.16 -3.38
CA SER A 143 3.20 -19.30 -2.51
C SER A 143 2.17 -20.42 -2.63
N GLU A 144 0.88 -20.10 -2.60
CA GLU A 144 -0.21 -21.06 -2.76
C GLU A 144 -0.16 -21.75 -4.12
N LYS A 145 0.10 -20.98 -5.19
CA LYS A 145 0.27 -21.53 -6.54
C LYS A 145 1.42 -22.52 -6.61
N LEU A 146 2.59 -22.17 -6.05
CA LEU A 146 3.75 -23.07 -6.00
C LEU A 146 3.46 -24.34 -5.21
N ALA A 147 2.84 -24.22 -4.03
CA ALA A 147 2.49 -25.36 -3.18
C ALA A 147 1.52 -26.32 -3.90
N SER A 148 0.49 -25.79 -4.55
CA SER A 148 -0.46 -26.57 -5.34
C SER A 148 0.23 -27.28 -6.52
N MET A 149 1.09 -26.55 -7.24
CA MET A 149 1.89 -27.14 -8.33
C MET A 149 2.80 -28.25 -7.81
N GLY A 150 3.35 -28.15 -6.59
CA GLY A 150 4.21 -29.19 -6.03
C GLY A 150 3.50 -30.43 -5.53
N GLN A 151 2.31 -30.28 -4.96
CA GLN A 151 1.50 -31.43 -4.62
C GLN A 151 1.08 -32.21 -5.88
N LEU A 152 0.71 -31.51 -6.95
CA LEU A 152 0.38 -32.14 -8.24
C LEU A 152 1.62 -32.76 -8.89
N ALA A 153 2.75 -32.05 -8.92
CA ALA A 153 4.00 -32.56 -9.48
C ALA A 153 4.47 -33.84 -8.78
N ALA A 154 4.36 -33.92 -7.46
CA ALA A 154 4.72 -35.12 -6.71
C ALA A 154 3.85 -36.33 -7.05
N GLY A 155 2.53 -36.14 -7.16
CA GLY A 155 1.60 -37.20 -7.57
C GLY A 155 1.86 -37.69 -8.99
N VAL A 156 1.95 -36.75 -9.94
CA VAL A 156 2.22 -37.04 -11.35
C VAL A 156 3.58 -37.72 -11.53
N ALA A 157 4.61 -37.27 -10.82
CA ALA A 157 5.92 -37.86 -10.90
C ALA A 157 5.94 -39.31 -10.39
N HIS A 158 5.26 -39.60 -9.29
CA HIS A 158 5.13 -40.96 -8.79
C HIS A 158 4.43 -41.88 -9.82
N GLU A 159 3.33 -41.40 -10.41
CA GLU A 159 2.57 -42.18 -11.39
C GLU A 159 3.30 -42.39 -12.72
N ILE A 160 4.14 -41.45 -13.17
CA ILE A 160 4.96 -41.61 -14.39
C ILE A 160 6.22 -42.46 -14.14
N ASN A 161 6.85 -42.33 -12.96
CA ASN A 161 8.03 -43.11 -12.63
C ASN A 161 7.74 -44.62 -12.54
N ASN A 162 6.51 -45.00 -12.19
CA ASN A 162 6.10 -46.41 -12.11
C ASN A 162 6.17 -47.18 -13.46
N PRO A 163 5.49 -46.74 -14.54
CA PRO A 163 5.60 -47.38 -15.84
C PRO A 163 7.01 -47.27 -16.42
N LEU A 164 7.70 -46.13 -16.25
CA LEU A 164 9.10 -45.98 -16.69
C LEU A 164 10.03 -46.99 -16.00
N GLY A 165 9.89 -47.17 -14.68
CA GLY A 165 10.63 -48.17 -13.92
C GLY A 165 10.36 -49.58 -14.43
N THR A 166 9.11 -49.89 -14.77
CA THR A 166 8.74 -51.19 -15.35
C THR A 166 9.40 -51.39 -16.72
N VAL A 167 9.35 -50.40 -17.62
CA VAL A 167 10.00 -50.43 -18.93
C VAL A 167 11.51 -50.66 -18.78
N LEU A 168 12.16 -49.92 -17.89
CA LEU A 168 13.59 -50.04 -17.62
C LEU A 168 13.96 -51.42 -17.08
N ILE A 169 13.18 -51.99 -16.17
CA ILE A 169 13.43 -53.34 -15.63
C ILE A 169 13.42 -54.38 -16.77
N TYR A 170 12.38 -54.36 -17.61
CA TYR A 170 12.29 -55.30 -18.74
C TYR A 170 13.41 -55.07 -19.76
N ALA A 171 13.71 -53.82 -20.10
CA ALA A 171 14.80 -53.48 -21.03
C ALA A 171 16.15 -54.00 -20.51
N HIS A 172 16.48 -53.77 -19.24
CA HIS A 172 17.71 -54.29 -18.62
C HIS A 172 17.74 -55.82 -18.55
N MET A 173 16.62 -56.47 -18.24
CA MET A 173 16.54 -57.94 -18.25
C MET A 173 16.80 -58.52 -19.65
N MET A 174 16.24 -57.90 -20.69
CA MET A 174 16.47 -58.31 -22.08
C MET A 174 17.93 -58.07 -22.49
N LEU A 175 18.52 -56.91 -22.17
CA LEU A 175 19.94 -56.61 -22.42
C LEU A 175 20.88 -57.62 -21.76
N LYS A 176 20.53 -58.10 -20.56
CA LYS A 176 21.30 -59.11 -19.83
C LYS A 176 21.18 -60.50 -20.45
N ALA A 177 20.04 -60.82 -21.07
CA ALA A 177 19.79 -62.12 -21.70
C ALA A 177 20.38 -62.23 -23.12
N LEU A 178 20.63 -61.10 -23.79
CA LEU A 178 21.14 -61.07 -25.17
C LEU A 178 22.67 -61.22 -25.25
N PRO A 179 23.20 -61.88 -26.30
CA PRO A 179 24.62 -61.87 -26.65
C PRO A 179 25.15 -60.46 -26.93
N ARG A 180 26.46 -60.23 -26.73
CA ARG A 180 27.08 -58.90 -26.92
C ARG A 180 26.97 -58.36 -28.33
N ASP A 181 26.87 -59.25 -29.31
CA ASP A 181 26.90 -58.91 -30.74
C ASP A 181 25.49 -58.93 -31.36
N ASP A 182 24.44 -59.01 -30.53
CA ASP A 182 23.04 -59.03 -30.98
C ASP A 182 22.59 -57.63 -31.39
N VAL A 183 22.12 -57.50 -32.63
CA VAL A 183 21.64 -56.23 -33.21
C VAL A 183 20.54 -55.53 -32.40
N ARG A 184 19.76 -56.27 -31.61
CA ARG A 184 18.68 -55.72 -30.77
C ARG A 184 19.19 -55.02 -29.52
N ARG A 185 20.49 -55.15 -29.17
CA ARG A 185 21.09 -54.42 -28.03
C ARG A 185 20.98 -52.92 -28.23
N GLU A 186 21.28 -52.43 -29.43
CA GLU A 186 21.30 -50.99 -29.72
C GLU A 186 19.92 -50.36 -29.52
N ASP A 187 18.86 -51.03 -29.99
CA ASP A 187 17.47 -50.61 -29.78
C ASP A 187 17.10 -50.58 -28.28
N LEU A 188 17.49 -51.61 -27.52
CA LEU A 188 17.20 -51.69 -26.08
C LEU A 188 17.99 -50.65 -25.27
N GLU A 189 19.23 -50.36 -25.64
CA GLU A 189 20.02 -49.28 -25.07
C GLU A 189 19.38 -47.93 -25.36
N MET A 190 18.83 -47.72 -26.56
CA MET A 190 18.10 -46.51 -26.91
C MET A 190 16.82 -46.35 -26.06
N ILE A 191 16.02 -47.41 -25.90
CA ILE A 191 14.84 -47.42 -25.04
C ILE A 191 15.22 -47.07 -23.59
N THR A 192 16.32 -47.63 -23.09
CA THR A 192 16.81 -47.38 -21.73
C THR A 192 17.21 -45.92 -21.56
N ARG A 193 17.96 -45.36 -22.52
CA ARG A 193 18.36 -43.94 -22.53
C ARG A 193 17.15 -42.99 -22.53
N GLU A 194 16.16 -43.23 -23.39
CA GLU A 194 14.97 -42.36 -23.45
C GLU A 194 14.08 -42.49 -22.21
N ALA A 195 13.93 -43.69 -21.65
CA ALA A 195 13.18 -43.89 -20.41
C ALA A 195 13.87 -43.19 -19.21
N ASP A 196 15.20 -43.24 -19.14
CA ASP A 196 15.98 -42.50 -18.14
C ASP A 196 15.88 -40.98 -18.33
N ARG A 197 15.88 -40.51 -19.58
CA ARG A 197 15.68 -39.10 -19.91
C ARG A 197 14.29 -38.61 -19.46
N CYS A 198 13.24 -39.38 -19.74
CA CYS A 198 11.89 -39.06 -19.25
C CYS A 198 11.84 -38.97 -17.72
N ARG A 199 12.50 -39.91 -17.01
CA ARG A 199 12.60 -39.89 -15.55
C ARG A 199 13.29 -38.63 -15.04
N ASN A 200 14.35 -38.17 -15.70
CA ASN A 200 15.06 -36.94 -15.32
C ASN A 200 14.21 -35.69 -15.54
N ILE A 201 13.46 -35.60 -16.65
CA ILE A 201 12.53 -34.48 -16.91
C ILE A 201 11.46 -34.40 -15.82
N VAL A 202 10.88 -35.54 -15.46
CA VAL A 202 9.86 -35.63 -14.40
C VAL A 202 10.43 -35.25 -13.03
N ARG A 203 11.69 -35.60 -12.76
CA ARG A 203 12.39 -35.24 -11.53
C ARG A 203 12.66 -33.72 -11.45
N GLY A 204 13.04 -33.07 -12.55
CA GLY A 204 13.21 -31.62 -12.60
C GLY A 204 11.92 -30.83 -12.35
N LEU A 205 10.75 -31.36 -12.73
CA LEU A 205 9.45 -30.76 -12.40
C LEU A 205 9.16 -30.77 -10.88
N LEU A 206 9.62 -31.81 -10.20
CA LEU A 206 9.51 -31.98 -8.75
C LEU A 206 10.39 -30.98 -8.00
N ASP A 207 11.62 -30.78 -8.48
CA ASP A 207 12.61 -29.87 -7.90
C ASP A 207 12.16 -28.40 -7.99
N PHE A 208 11.52 -28.01 -9.09
CA PHE A 208 10.91 -26.67 -9.25
C PHE A 208 9.79 -26.39 -8.22
N SER A 209 9.10 -27.44 -7.80
CA SER A 209 7.91 -27.32 -6.96
C SER A 209 8.19 -27.40 -5.47
N ARG A 210 9.32 -28.00 -5.11
CA ARG A 210 9.85 -27.90 -3.76
C ARG A 210 10.45 -26.51 -3.65
N GLN A 211 9.83 -25.63 -2.86
CA GLN A 211 10.61 -24.62 -2.14
C GLN A 211 11.64 -25.41 -1.32
N SER A 212 12.85 -25.61 -1.86
CA SER A 212 13.96 -26.08 -1.04
C SER A 212 14.06 -25.07 0.09
N LYS A 213 13.74 -25.51 1.30
CA LYS A 213 14.07 -24.75 2.50
C LYS A 213 15.54 -24.40 2.35
N LEU A 214 15.85 -23.10 2.24
CA LEU A 214 17.22 -22.62 2.21
C LEU A 214 17.92 -23.24 3.41
N ASN A 215 18.86 -24.14 3.12
CA ASN A 215 19.64 -24.75 4.16
C ASN A 215 20.89 -23.89 4.32
N ASP A 216 20.70 -22.73 4.96
CA ASP A 216 21.78 -21.76 5.14
C ASP A 216 22.86 -22.36 6.04
N GLU A 217 24.00 -22.66 5.43
CA GLU A 217 25.17 -23.17 6.13
C GLU A 217 26.38 -22.27 5.86
N LEU A 218 27.25 -22.17 6.87
CA LEU A 218 28.43 -21.32 6.82
C LEU A 218 29.46 -21.94 5.85
N THR A 219 29.43 -21.48 4.60
CA THR A 219 30.09 -22.15 3.48
C THR A 219 31.23 -21.31 2.92
N ASP A 220 32.29 -21.98 2.46
CA ASP A 220 33.35 -21.37 1.67
C ASP A 220 32.93 -21.31 0.19
N VAL A 221 32.70 -20.10 -0.32
CA VAL A 221 32.27 -19.87 -1.72
C VAL A 221 33.30 -20.41 -2.72
N ASN A 222 34.59 -20.36 -2.38
CA ASN A 222 35.66 -20.85 -3.26
C ASN A 222 35.58 -22.37 -3.43
N GLU A 223 35.19 -23.12 -2.39
CA GLU A 223 34.98 -24.56 -2.49
C GLU A 223 33.79 -24.90 -3.39
N VAL A 224 32.70 -24.16 -3.27
CA VAL A 224 31.50 -24.32 -4.11
C VAL A 224 31.85 -24.10 -5.58
N LEU A 225 32.52 -22.99 -5.91
CA LEU A 225 32.92 -22.64 -7.27
C LEU A 225 33.86 -23.69 -7.89
N ARG A 226 34.88 -24.14 -7.15
CA ARG A 226 35.79 -25.18 -7.62
C ARG A 226 35.07 -26.50 -7.86
N GLY A 227 34.13 -26.87 -7.00
CA GLY A 227 33.32 -28.09 -7.14
C GLY A 227 32.41 -28.05 -8.37
N THR A 228 31.80 -26.91 -8.67
CA THR A 228 30.98 -26.73 -9.88
C THR A 228 31.84 -26.87 -11.15
N LEU A 229 33.01 -26.23 -11.17
CA LEU A 229 33.89 -26.24 -12.35
C LEU A 229 34.45 -27.63 -12.66
N ASP A 230 34.87 -28.39 -11.64
CA ASP A 230 35.31 -29.79 -11.82
C ASP A 230 34.18 -30.69 -12.38
N LEU A 231 32.93 -30.43 -12.00
CA LEU A 231 31.78 -31.15 -12.55
C LEU A 231 31.57 -30.84 -14.04
N MET A 232 31.63 -29.56 -14.42
CA MET A 232 31.44 -29.10 -15.80
C MET A 232 32.58 -29.53 -16.72
N GLU A 233 33.83 -29.51 -16.23
CA GLU A 233 34.99 -30.05 -16.97
C GLU A 233 34.81 -31.54 -17.28
N LYS A 234 34.34 -32.33 -16.32
CA LYS A 234 34.08 -33.77 -16.51
C LYS A 234 32.92 -34.07 -17.44
N GLN A 235 31.95 -33.15 -17.57
CA GLN A 235 30.81 -33.29 -18.48
C GLN A 235 31.15 -32.92 -19.94
N GLY A 236 32.33 -32.34 -20.19
CA GLY A 236 32.78 -32.00 -21.54
C GLY A 236 32.19 -30.69 -22.08
N ASP A 237 31.58 -29.87 -21.21
CA ASP A 237 30.92 -28.63 -21.63
C ASP A 237 31.92 -27.56 -22.15
N PHE A 238 33.22 -27.73 -21.85
CA PHE A 238 34.28 -26.77 -22.17
C PHE A 238 35.35 -27.29 -23.17
N GLU A 239 34.99 -28.18 -24.10
CA GLU A 239 35.94 -28.77 -25.06
C GLU A 239 36.75 -27.77 -25.93
N ARG A 240 36.35 -26.49 -25.99
CA ARG A 240 37.02 -25.44 -26.80
C ARG A 240 37.10 -24.07 -26.14
N ILE A 241 36.99 -24.00 -24.81
CA ILE A 241 36.95 -22.72 -24.08
C ILE A 241 38.03 -22.77 -22.99
N GLU A 242 38.84 -21.71 -22.90
CA GLU A 242 39.81 -21.54 -21.81
C GLU A 242 39.09 -20.85 -20.64
N VAL A 243 38.93 -21.57 -19.53
CA VAL A 243 38.28 -21.06 -18.32
C VAL A 243 39.35 -20.54 -17.37
N GLN A 244 39.41 -19.21 -17.19
CA GLN A 244 40.31 -18.58 -16.22
C GLN A 244 39.54 -18.26 -14.93
N ILE A 245 40.05 -18.75 -13.81
CA ILE A 245 39.46 -18.57 -12.48
C ILE A 245 40.33 -17.59 -11.69
N ASP A 246 39.74 -16.49 -11.23
CA ASP A 246 40.38 -15.52 -10.33
C ASP A 246 39.58 -15.46 -9.02
N LEU A 247 40.09 -16.09 -7.97
CA LEU A 247 39.47 -16.16 -6.65
C LEU A 247 40.33 -15.42 -5.64
N GLY A 248 39.70 -14.63 -4.78
CA GLY A 248 40.39 -14.01 -3.65
C GLY A 248 40.91 -15.07 -2.67
N GLU A 249 42.12 -14.87 -2.15
CA GLU A 249 42.79 -15.82 -1.24
C GLU A 249 42.09 -15.94 0.13
N GLU A 250 41.41 -14.88 0.59
CA GLU A 250 40.72 -14.85 1.89
C GLU A 250 39.27 -14.35 1.74
N VAL A 251 38.42 -15.15 1.11
CA VAL A 251 36.96 -14.88 1.11
C VAL A 251 36.38 -15.40 2.43
N PRO A 252 35.70 -14.55 3.23
CA PRO A 252 35.07 -15.00 4.45
C PRO A 252 33.95 -16.00 4.15
N LYS A 253 33.80 -17.02 5.00
CA LYS A 253 32.67 -17.95 4.90
C LYS A 253 31.36 -17.19 5.07
N THR A 254 30.39 -17.47 4.22
CA THR A 254 29.09 -16.80 4.18
C THR A 254 27.97 -17.81 4.39
N LEU A 255 26.86 -17.35 4.98
CA LEU A 255 25.64 -18.13 5.10
C LEU A 255 24.97 -18.21 3.73
N LEU A 256 24.94 -19.40 3.15
CA LEU A 256 24.31 -19.69 1.87
C LEU A 256 23.96 -21.19 1.79
N ASP A 257 23.08 -21.55 0.86
CA ASP A 257 22.75 -22.93 0.52
C ASP A 257 23.68 -23.39 -0.62
N PRO A 258 24.70 -24.25 -0.36
CA PRO A 258 25.66 -24.65 -1.38
C PRO A 258 25.07 -25.51 -2.49
N GLU A 259 23.92 -26.17 -2.28
CA GLU A 259 23.30 -26.97 -3.32
C GLU A 259 22.55 -26.05 -4.31
N GLN A 260 21.84 -25.05 -3.81
CA GLN A 260 21.20 -24.05 -4.67
C GLN A 260 22.22 -23.15 -5.37
N MET A 261 23.28 -22.74 -4.67
CA MET A 261 24.33 -21.90 -5.26
C MET A 261 25.15 -22.64 -6.34
N ARG A 262 25.14 -23.97 -6.37
CA ARG A 262 25.73 -24.74 -7.49
C ARG A 262 24.86 -24.74 -8.76
N GLN A 263 23.57 -24.46 -8.63
CA GLN A 263 22.63 -24.43 -9.76
C GLN A 263 22.56 -23.06 -10.47
N VAL A 264 23.01 -21.98 -9.81
CA VAL A 264 23.04 -20.60 -10.32
C VAL A 264 24.37 -20.32 -11.00
#